data_AF-A0A821D206-F1
#
_entry.id   AF-A0A821D206-F1
#
_cell.length_a   1.000
_cell.length_b   1.000
_cell.length_c   1.000
_cell.angle_alpha   90.00
_cell.angle_beta   90.00
_cell.angle_gamma   90.00
#
_symmetry.space_group_name_H-M   'P 1'
#
loop_
_entity.id
_entity.type
_entity.pdbx_description
1 polymer ?
#
loop_
_entity_poly.entity_id
_entity_poly.type
_entity_poly.pdbx_seq_one_letter_code
_entity_poly.pdbx_strand_id
1 'polypeptide(L)'
;MSIENQLKIIKHVYSTVYHDEERCMQDATLLPINNAIVYPNNKILYKKSDNTIDFIDISRIDKSIFFDKGSNQDTVYDNVNQKYNLAKNKLNFNPDEYQLEMADSGDKFILNLIDDKLPTIIAISDIFPTYFDLGLCSKNSIPICLDYSRRTLDKLKHSGDITIASPMGNSLLHCISGKFNTGMKYVTIISGYTNTPLYRYIERRPIVTILDHEKKKIYVVSVPLDEFTIGQSTICLPVSITCLNDNGNQKLLIEIFSNTKSCDSYLPNLSQFAQNTITESINMISSDEPIEESINETKEI
;
A
#
# COMPACT_ATOMS: atom_id res chain seq x y z
N MET A 1 34.72 6.42 -2.69
CA MET A 1 33.91 5.58 -1.79
C MET A 1 33.30 4.48 -2.65
N SER A 2 33.29 3.20 -2.23
CA SER A 2 32.62 2.15 -3.03
C SER A 2 31.11 2.45 -3.10
N ILE A 3 30.46 2.01 -4.17
CA ILE A 3 29.00 2.18 -4.35
C ILE A 3 28.23 1.59 -3.16
N GLU A 4 28.68 0.44 -2.65
CA GLU A 4 28.13 -0.21 -1.45
C GLU A 4 28.21 0.70 -0.21
N ASN A 5 29.28 1.47 -0.05
CA ASN A 5 29.43 2.39 1.07
C ASN A 5 28.58 3.66 0.90
N GLN A 6 28.33 4.11 -0.34
CA GLN A 6 27.39 5.20 -0.60
C GLN A 6 25.95 4.78 -0.30
N LEU A 7 25.58 3.55 -0.68
CA LEU A 7 24.27 2.98 -0.45
C LEU A 7 23.97 2.70 1.03
N LYS A 8 24.95 2.27 1.82
CA LYS A 8 24.79 2.05 3.28
C LYS A 8 24.37 3.31 4.06
N ILE A 9 24.61 4.49 3.49
CA ILE A 9 24.25 5.77 4.13
C ILE A 9 22.81 6.17 3.80
N ILE A 10 22.22 5.58 2.75
CA ILE A 10 20.83 5.85 2.38
C ILE A 10 19.91 5.09 3.34
N LYS A 11 19.00 5.80 3.98
CA LYS A 11 18.03 5.26 4.93
C LYS A 11 16.84 4.61 4.22
N HIS A 12 16.39 5.21 3.12
CA HIS A 12 15.24 4.73 2.37
C HIS A 12 15.34 5.15 0.89
N VAL A 13 14.91 4.29 -0.03
CA VAL A 13 14.75 4.60 -1.46
C VAL A 13 13.28 4.64 -1.82
N TYR A 14 12.87 5.67 -2.54
CA TYR A 14 11.52 5.77 -3.07
C TYR A 14 11.56 5.29 -4.52
N SER A 15 10.75 4.27 -4.80
CA SER A 15 10.58 3.71 -6.14
C SER A 15 9.22 4.11 -6.66
N THR A 16 9.15 5.28 -7.27
CA THR A 16 7.98 5.74 -8.03
C THR A 16 8.31 5.68 -9.51
N VAL A 17 7.32 5.40 -10.37
CA VAL A 17 7.54 5.33 -11.82
C VAL A 17 7.67 6.73 -12.39
N TYR A 18 8.89 7.24 -12.48
CA TYR A 18 9.17 8.51 -13.12
C TYR A 18 9.43 8.32 -14.62
N HIS A 19 8.61 8.96 -15.44
CA HIS A 19 8.85 9.09 -16.88
C HIS A 19 9.78 10.27 -17.20
N ASP A 20 9.79 11.28 -16.34
CA ASP A 20 10.60 12.49 -16.46
C ASP A 20 11.62 12.58 -15.32
N GLU A 21 12.88 12.83 -15.70
CA GLU A 21 14.01 12.95 -14.77
C GLU A 21 13.90 14.24 -13.93
N GLU A 22 13.40 15.33 -14.50
CA GLU A 22 13.29 16.60 -13.80
C GLU A 22 12.31 16.51 -12.63
N ARG A 23 11.14 15.89 -12.87
CA ARG A 23 10.16 15.59 -11.82
C ARG A 23 10.72 14.66 -10.74
N CYS A 24 11.49 13.64 -11.10
CA CYS A 24 12.16 12.76 -10.13
C CYS A 24 13.10 13.55 -9.22
N MET A 25 13.89 14.46 -9.81
CA MET A 25 14.81 15.31 -9.06
C MET A 25 14.06 16.31 -8.16
N GLN A 26 12.96 16.90 -8.63
CA GLN A 26 12.11 17.79 -7.82
C GLN A 26 11.56 17.07 -6.59
N ASP A 27 10.99 15.88 -6.77
CA ASP A 27 10.47 15.08 -5.66
C ASP A 27 11.60 14.67 -4.69
N ALA A 28 12.80 14.39 -5.20
CA ALA A 28 13.96 14.10 -4.36
C ALA A 28 14.34 15.28 -3.44
N THR A 29 14.02 16.52 -3.82
CA THR A 29 14.26 17.70 -2.96
C THR A 29 13.39 17.75 -1.73
N LEU A 30 12.21 17.11 -1.79
CA LEU A 30 11.22 17.05 -0.71
C LEU A 30 11.48 15.92 0.28
N LEU A 31 12.42 15.01 -0.04
CA LEU A 31 12.75 13.90 0.84
C LEU A 31 13.48 14.35 2.12
N PRO A 32 13.35 13.60 3.22
CA PRO A 32 14.23 13.74 4.37
C PRO A 32 15.70 13.44 4.02
N ILE A 33 16.63 14.05 4.75
CA ILE A 33 18.08 13.85 4.56
C ILE A 33 18.44 12.36 4.68
N ASN A 34 19.33 11.93 3.78
CA ASN A 34 19.78 10.56 3.58
C ASN A 34 18.74 9.60 3.00
N ASN A 35 17.65 10.09 2.43
CA ASN A 35 16.80 9.28 1.58
C ASN A 35 17.10 9.51 0.10
N ALA A 36 16.64 8.64 -0.80
CA ALA A 36 16.86 8.79 -2.23
C ALA A 36 15.64 8.40 -3.07
N ILE A 37 15.51 8.94 -4.27
CA ILE A 37 14.55 8.48 -5.29
C ILE A 37 15.30 7.80 -6.41
N VAL A 38 14.77 6.70 -6.93
CA VAL A 38 15.36 6.05 -8.10
C VAL A 38 14.77 6.58 -9.40
N TYR A 39 15.64 6.96 -10.35
CA TYR A 39 15.25 7.22 -11.73
C TYR A 39 15.63 6.01 -12.62
N PRO A 40 14.65 5.18 -13.02
CA PRO A 40 14.92 3.88 -13.64
C PRO A 40 15.55 3.95 -15.03
N ASN A 41 15.24 4.99 -15.80
CA ASN A 41 15.68 5.08 -17.19
C ASN A 41 17.20 5.27 -17.28
N ASN A 42 17.75 6.16 -16.44
CA ASN A 42 19.18 6.44 -16.44
C ASN A 42 19.96 5.62 -15.40
N LYS A 43 19.28 4.79 -14.60
CA LYS A 43 19.88 4.03 -13.50
C LYS A 43 20.63 4.94 -12.53
N ILE A 44 19.95 5.98 -12.06
CA ILE A 44 20.48 6.97 -11.12
C ILE A 44 19.63 6.95 -9.85
N LEU A 45 20.29 7.03 -8.70
CA LEU A 45 19.65 7.39 -7.43
C LEU A 45 19.91 8.86 -7.13
N TYR A 46 18.82 9.59 -6.91
CA TYR A 46 18.79 10.98 -6.47
C TYR A 46 18.68 11.01 -4.96
N LYS A 47 19.81 11.13 -4.26
CA LYS A 47 19.87 11.12 -2.80
C LYS A 47 19.76 12.55 -2.25
N LYS A 48 18.82 12.78 -1.33
CA LYS A 48 18.81 13.99 -0.51
C LYS A 48 19.99 13.97 0.47
N SER A 49 20.86 14.94 0.32
CA SER A 49 21.86 15.35 1.31
C SER A 49 21.47 16.72 1.88
N ASP A 50 22.11 17.16 2.97
CA ASP A 50 21.69 18.31 3.79
C ASP A 50 21.04 19.45 2.99
N ASN A 51 21.77 20.04 2.05
CA ASN A 51 21.29 21.13 1.19
C ASN A 51 21.39 20.81 -0.32
N THR A 52 21.67 19.56 -0.69
CA THR A 52 21.95 19.18 -2.08
C THR A 52 21.27 17.86 -2.46
N ILE A 53 21.21 17.60 -3.75
CA ILE A 53 20.88 16.28 -4.28
C ILE A 53 22.17 15.67 -4.83
N ASP A 54 22.54 14.52 -4.26
CA ASP A 54 23.68 13.73 -4.72
C ASP A 54 23.19 12.69 -5.73
N PHE A 55 24.02 12.44 -6.74
CA PHE A 55 23.73 11.47 -7.80
C PHE A 55 24.58 10.24 -7.57
N ILE A 56 23.93 9.08 -7.50
CA ILE A 56 24.61 7.79 -7.37
C ILE A 56 24.28 6.96 -8.60
N ASP A 57 25.29 6.72 -9.43
CA ASP A 57 25.20 5.83 -10.59
C ASP A 57 25.03 4.39 -10.10
N ILE A 58 23.85 3.80 -10.32
CA ILE A 58 23.53 2.41 -9.97
C ILE A 58 23.58 1.48 -11.18
N SER A 59 24.20 1.88 -12.28
CA SER A 59 24.25 1.12 -13.53
C SER A 59 24.86 -0.27 -13.41
N ARG A 60 25.75 -0.45 -12.41
CA ARG A 60 26.49 -1.68 -12.11
C ARG A 60 25.81 -2.57 -11.07
N ILE A 61 24.67 -2.14 -10.53
CA ILE A 61 23.92 -2.91 -9.54
C ILE A 61 22.74 -3.60 -10.22
N ASP A 62 22.38 -4.79 -9.75
CA ASP A 62 21.22 -5.51 -10.24
C ASP A 62 19.97 -4.65 -10.09
N LYS A 63 19.24 -4.46 -11.20
CA LYS A 63 18.02 -3.67 -11.24
C LYS A 63 16.98 -4.16 -10.22
N SER A 64 16.91 -5.46 -9.96
CA SER A 64 15.97 -6.05 -8.99
C SER A 64 16.15 -5.57 -7.55
N ILE A 65 17.28 -4.93 -7.23
CA ILE A 65 17.57 -4.38 -5.90
C ILE A 65 16.86 -3.03 -5.66
N PHE A 66 16.61 -2.24 -6.72
CA PHE A 66 16.04 -0.89 -6.61
C PHE A 66 14.71 -0.71 -7.35
N PHE A 67 14.47 -1.59 -8.32
CA PHE A 67 13.31 -1.52 -9.20
C PHE A 67 12.40 -2.67 -8.84
N ASP A 68 11.26 -2.33 -8.24
CA ASP A 68 10.11 -3.22 -8.31
C ASP A 68 9.88 -3.52 -9.80
N LYS A 69 10.03 -4.79 -10.20
CA LYS A 69 9.79 -5.24 -11.57
C LYS A 69 8.31 -5.09 -11.99
N GLY A 70 7.47 -4.46 -11.16
CA GLY A 70 6.06 -4.17 -11.35
C GLY A 70 5.71 -2.78 -11.90
N SER A 71 6.67 -1.93 -12.28
CA SER A 71 6.41 -0.55 -12.73
C SER A 71 5.63 -0.40 -14.06
N ASN A 72 5.19 -1.48 -14.70
CA ASN A 72 4.31 -1.40 -15.87
C ASN A 72 2.85 -1.59 -15.44
N GLN A 73 2.10 -0.49 -15.47
CA GLN A 73 0.67 -0.43 -15.16
C GLN A 73 -0.15 -1.49 -15.90
N ASP A 74 0.12 -1.72 -17.19
CA ASP A 74 -0.61 -2.72 -17.99
C ASP A 74 -0.45 -4.12 -17.39
N THR A 75 0.77 -4.49 -17.00
CA THR A 75 1.04 -5.82 -16.44
C THR A 75 0.43 -5.98 -15.03
N VAL A 76 0.37 -4.89 -14.26
CA VAL A 76 -0.32 -4.90 -12.95
C VAL A 76 -1.82 -5.08 -13.16
N TYR A 77 -2.42 -4.35 -14.09
CA TYR A 77 -3.84 -4.46 -14.42
C TYR A 77 -4.21 -5.84 -14.96
N ASP A 78 -3.41 -6.41 -15.85
CA ASP A 78 -3.63 -7.77 -16.34
C ASP A 78 -3.61 -8.79 -15.20
N ASN A 79 -2.65 -8.67 -14.26
CA ASN A 79 -2.55 -9.55 -13.10
C ASN A 79 -3.78 -9.41 -12.19
N VAL A 80 -4.20 -8.18 -11.89
CA VAL A 80 -5.38 -7.89 -11.07
C VAL A 80 -6.62 -8.46 -11.76
N ASN A 81 -6.86 -8.15 -13.04
CA ASN A 81 -7.99 -8.66 -13.80
C ASN A 81 -8.04 -10.19 -13.83
N GLN A 82 -6.90 -10.85 -14.06
CA GLN A 82 -6.81 -12.30 -14.01
C GLN A 82 -7.23 -12.85 -12.63
N LYS A 83 -6.70 -12.28 -11.54
CA LYS A 83 -7.01 -12.70 -10.17
C LYS A 83 -8.49 -12.47 -9.82
N TYR A 84 -9.05 -11.33 -10.19
CA TYR A 84 -10.47 -11.02 -9.98
C TYR A 84 -11.40 -11.92 -10.80
N ASN A 85 -11.03 -12.26 -12.04
CA ASN A 85 -11.77 -13.21 -12.85
C ASN A 85 -11.80 -14.61 -12.22
N LEU A 86 -10.67 -15.08 -11.67
CA LEU A 86 -10.62 -16.34 -10.92
C LEU A 86 -11.46 -16.28 -9.64
N ALA A 87 -11.45 -15.14 -8.95
CA ALA A 87 -12.17 -14.92 -7.71
C ALA A 87 -13.68 -14.64 -7.90
N LYS A 88 -14.15 -14.40 -9.13
CA LYS A 88 -15.47 -13.84 -9.44
C LYS A 88 -16.64 -14.52 -8.72
N ASN A 89 -16.64 -15.86 -8.67
CA ASN A 89 -17.70 -16.63 -8.01
C ASN A 89 -17.64 -16.63 -6.46
N LYS A 90 -16.59 -16.04 -5.89
CA LYS A 90 -16.38 -15.89 -4.44
C LYS A 90 -16.57 -14.44 -3.99
N LEU A 91 -16.61 -13.49 -4.93
CA LEU A 91 -16.87 -12.09 -4.65
C LEU A 91 -18.38 -11.86 -4.56
N ASN A 92 -18.79 -11.03 -3.60
CA ASN A 92 -20.20 -10.62 -3.46
C ASN A 92 -20.58 -9.47 -4.42
N PHE A 93 -19.82 -9.29 -5.50
CA PHE A 93 -20.06 -8.28 -6.53
C PHE A 93 -19.46 -8.75 -7.86
N ASN A 94 -19.87 -8.13 -8.96
CA ASN A 94 -19.33 -8.40 -10.29
C ASN A 94 -18.12 -7.49 -10.59
N PRO A 95 -16.88 -8.01 -10.68
CA PRO A 95 -15.69 -7.19 -10.91
C PRO A 95 -15.64 -6.55 -12.30
N ASP A 96 -16.33 -7.12 -13.31
CA ASP A 96 -16.36 -6.57 -14.68
C ASP A 96 -17.03 -5.18 -14.76
N GLU A 97 -17.81 -4.81 -13.73
CA GLU A 97 -18.44 -3.48 -13.65
C GLU A 97 -17.47 -2.40 -13.18
N TYR A 98 -16.27 -2.77 -12.74
CA TYR A 98 -15.35 -1.86 -12.06
C TYR A 98 -14.17 -1.49 -12.94
N GLN A 99 -13.77 -0.22 -12.87
CA GLN A 99 -12.55 0.28 -13.52
C GLN A 99 -11.36 0.18 -12.55
N LEU A 100 -10.22 -0.32 -13.05
CA LEU A 100 -8.97 -0.32 -12.30
C LEU A 100 -8.30 1.06 -12.37
N GLU A 101 -7.85 1.55 -11.22
CA GLU A 101 -7.13 2.81 -11.09
C GLU A 101 -5.91 2.59 -10.19
N MET A 102 -4.71 2.92 -10.66
CA MET A 102 -3.52 2.92 -9.81
C MET A 102 -3.67 4.00 -8.74
N ALA A 103 -3.35 3.66 -7.50
CA ALA A 103 -3.21 4.62 -6.42
C ALA A 103 -1.73 4.71 -6.07
N ASP A 104 -1.15 5.87 -6.33
CA ASP A 104 0.27 6.13 -6.18
C ASP A 104 0.62 6.50 -4.74
N SER A 105 1.91 6.41 -4.42
CA SER A 105 2.42 6.76 -3.09
C SER A 105 2.13 8.23 -2.77
N GLY A 106 1.50 8.48 -1.62
CA GLY A 106 1.08 9.82 -1.19
C GLY A 106 -0.33 10.22 -1.62
N ASP A 107 -1.00 9.44 -2.48
CA ASP A 107 -2.37 9.73 -2.90
C ASP A 107 -3.34 9.73 -1.71
N LYS A 108 -4.30 10.64 -1.78
CA LYS A 108 -5.41 10.74 -0.84
C LYS A 108 -6.73 10.86 -1.58
N PHE A 109 -7.71 10.07 -1.17
CA PHE A 109 -9.04 10.13 -1.76
C PHE A 109 -10.11 9.71 -0.75
N ILE A 110 -11.34 10.14 -1.02
CA ILE A 110 -12.51 9.82 -0.18
C ILE A 110 -13.44 8.90 -0.96
N LEU A 111 -13.87 7.83 -0.29
CA LEU A 111 -14.91 6.93 -0.78
C LEU A 111 -16.11 6.91 0.18
N ASN A 112 -17.30 6.68 -0.38
CA ASN A 112 -18.53 6.51 0.39
C ASN A 112 -18.72 5.02 0.71
N LEU A 113 -18.95 4.70 1.99
CA LEU A 113 -19.27 3.33 2.38
C LEU A 113 -20.79 3.09 2.20
N ILE A 114 -21.15 2.47 1.09
CA ILE A 114 -22.56 2.29 0.70
C ILE A 114 -23.23 1.03 1.28
N ASP A 115 -22.46 -0.04 1.52
CA ASP A 115 -22.95 -1.32 2.03
C ASP A 115 -21.85 -1.98 2.89
N ASP A 116 -22.20 -2.37 4.11
CA ASP A 116 -21.27 -2.99 5.07
C ASP A 116 -21.03 -4.49 4.79
N LYS A 117 -21.79 -5.09 3.86
CA LYS A 117 -21.58 -6.47 3.40
C LYS A 117 -20.62 -6.57 2.23
N LEU A 118 -20.44 -5.47 1.49
CA LEU A 118 -19.51 -5.45 0.37
C LEU A 118 -18.06 -5.26 0.88
N PRO A 119 -17.09 -5.96 0.26
CA PRO A 119 -15.70 -5.87 0.67
C PRO A 119 -15.08 -4.53 0.27
N THR A 120 -14.61 -3.76 1.24
CA THR A 120 -13.91 -2.49 1.00
C THR A 120 -12.43 -2.71 0.65
N ILE A 121 -11.81 -3.77 1.19
CA ILE A 121 -10.39 -4.05 1.00
C ILE A 121 -10.25 -5.51 0.57
N ILE A 122 -9.50 -5.75 -0.49
CA ILE A 122 -9.24 -7.08 -1.03
C ILE A 122 -7.75 -7.27 -1.29
N ALA A 123 -7.26 -8.48 -1.00
CA ALA A 123 -5.96 -8.96 -1.43
C ALA A 123 -6.11 -10.37 -2.03
N ILE A 124 -5.43 -10.61 -3.16
CA ILE A 124 -5.38 -11.93 -3.80
C ILE A 124 -3.92 -12.33 -4.05
N SER A 125 -3.49 -13.41 -3.41
CA SER A 125 -2.12 -13.92 -3.44
C SER A 125 -2.05 -15.35 -3.97
N ASP A 126 -1.01 -15.71 -4.72
CA ASP A 126 -0.81 -17.11 -5.13
C ASP A 126 -0.22 -17.94 -3.98
N ILE A 127 -0.69 -19.17 -3.78
CA ILE A 127 -0.24 -20.05 -2.68
C ILE A 127 1.18 -20.56 -2.90
N PHE A 128 1.56 -20.84 -4.15
CA PHE A 128 2.82 -21.51 -4.46
C PHE A 128 3.87 -20.56 -5.07
N PRO A 129 5.16 -20.73 -4.73
CA PRO A 129 5.69 -21.43 -3.55
C PRO A 129 5.46 -20.76 -2.19
N THR A 130 4.89 -19.56 -2.13
CA THR A 130 4.48 -18.90 -0.87
C THR A 130 3.47 -17.79 -1.15
N TYR A 131 2.68 -17.39 -0.16
CA TYR A 131 1.64 -16.35 -0.22
C TYR A 131 1.86 -15.23 0.80
N PHE A 132 1.06 -14.17 0.70
CA PHE A 132 1.06 -13.06 1.64
C PHE A 132 -0.34 -12.90 2.24
N ASP A 133 -0.40 -12.51 3.51
CA ASP A 133 -1.64 -12.31 4.24
C ASP A 133 -2.02 -10.82 4.32
N LEU A 134 -3.33 -10.58 4.28
CA LEU A 134 -3.95 -9.30 4.57
C LEU A 134 -4.40 -9.23 6.03
N GLY A 135 -4.22 -8.06 6.64
CA GLY A 135 -4.83 -7.71 7.92
C GLY A 135 -5.18 -6.23 7.99
N LEU A 136 -5.81 -5.83 9.10
CA LEU A 136 -6.13 -4.44 9.40
C LEU A 136 -5.95 -4.19 10.90
N CYS A 137 -5.11 -3.24 11.28
CA CYS A 137 -5.03 -2.81 12.68
C CYS A 137 -5.70 -1.45 12.88
N SER A 138 -6.22 -1.24 14.08
CA SER A 138 -6.71 0.06 14.54
C SER A 138 -5.90 0.55 15.74
N LYS A 139 -5.87 1.87 15.96
CA LYS A 139 -5.29 2.44 17.18
C LYS A 139 -6.32 2.41 18.31
N ASN A 140 -6.34 1.33 19.07
CA ASN A 140 -7.02 1.24 20.37
C ASN A 140 -6.01 1.27 21.52
N SER A 141 -6.49 1.42 22.76
CA SER A 141 -5.65 1.32 23.99
C SER A 141 -4.93 -0.03 24.11
N ILE A 142 -5.47 -1.07 23.47
CA ILE A 142 -4.79 -2.33 23.18
C ILE A 142 -4.78 -2.51 21.66
N PRO A 143 -3.61 -2.73 21.04
CA PRO A 143 -3.53 -2.92 19.60
C PRO A 143 -4.22 -4.22 19.20
N ILE A 144 -5.27 -4.11 18.40
CA ILE A 144 -6.02 -5.24 17.89
C ILE A 144 -5.95 -5.22 16.38
N CYS A 145 -5.48 -6.34 15.83
CA CYS A 145 -5.43 -6.56 14.39
C CYS A 145 -6.51 -7.57 14.01
N LEU A 146 -7.22 -7.22 12.95
CA LEU A 146 -8.19 -8.03 12.25
C LEU A 146 -7.42 -8.86 11.20
N ASP A 147 -7.30 -10.15 11.43
CA ASP A 147 -6.50 -11.08 10.62
C ASP A 147 -7.16 -12.48 10.60
N TYR A 148 -6.43 -13.49 10.12
CA TYR A 148 -6.91 -14.88 10.11
C TYR A 148 -7.30 -15.41 11.50
N SER A 149 -6.48 -15.10 12.52
CA SER A 149 -6.64 -15.56 13.91
C SER A 149 -7.77 -14.82 14.62
N ARG A 150 -8.01 -13.56 14.24
CA ARG A 150 -9.08 -12.72 14.76
C ARG A 150 -9.88 -12.14 13.60
N ARG A 151 -10.87 -12.90 13.11
CA ARG A 151 -11.66 -12.54 11.93
C ARG A 151 -12.74 -11.48 12.14
N THR A 152 -12.90 -10.99 13.36
CA THR A 152 -13.89 -9.96 13.69
C THR A 152 -13.27 -8.95 14.64
N LEU A 153 -13.50 -7.67 14.36
CA LEU A 153 -13.10 -6.54 15.18
C LEU A 153 -14.24 -5.52 15.12
N ASP A 154 -14.97 -5.36 16.22
CA ASP A 154 -16.20 -4.58 16.26
C ASP A 154 -17.19 -4.99 15.15
N LYS A 155 -17.48 -4.07 14.22
CA LYS A 155 -18.36 -4.28 13.06
C LYS A 155 -17.60 -4.62 11.77
N LEU A 156 -16.28 -4.81 11.85
CA LEU A 156 -15.44 -5.22 10.73
C LEU A 156 -15.22 -6.74 10.76
N LYS A 157 -15.15 -7.32 9.57
CA LYS A 157 -14.97 -8.77 9.37
C LYS A 157 -13.89 -9.04 8.33
N HIS A 158 -13.00 -9.97 8.68
CA HIS A 158 -12.06 -10.59 7.75
C HIS A 158 -12.68 -11.89 7.21
N SER A 159 -12.56 -12.15 5.92
CA SER A 159 -13.04 -13.42 5.33
C SER A 159 -12.34 -14.66 5.90
N GLY A 160 -11.09 -14.47 6.33
CA GLY A 160 -10.11 -15.56 6.46
C GLY A 160 -9.65 -16.02 5.08
N ASP A 161 -9.02 -17.18 5.04
CA ASP A 161 -8.40 -17.71 3.83
C ASP A 161 -9.46 -18.35 2.93
N ILE A 162 -9.81 -17.68 1.83
CA ILE A 162 -10.67 -18.27 0.80
C ILE A 162 -9.77 -18.77 -0.32
N THR A 163 -9.61 -20.09 -0.41
CA THR A 163 -8.87 -20.70 -1.54
C THR A 163 -9.68 -20.59 -2.83
N ILE A 164 -9.01 -20.09 -3.88
CA ILE A 164 -9.50 -20.04 -5.25
C ILE A 164 -8.66 -21.02 -6.06
N ALA A 165 -9.31 -22.00 -6.68
CA ALA A 165 -8.63 -22.95 -7.56
C ALA A 165 -8.42 -22.30 -8.94
N SER A 166 -7.22 -22.50 -9.52
CA SER A 166 -6.90 -22.11 -10.88
C SER A 166 -6.13 -23.24 -11.58
N PRO A 167 -6.20 -23.34 -12.93
CA PRO A 167 -5.40 -24.30 -13.70
C PRO A 167 -3.89 -24.19 -13.46
N MET A 168 -3.41 -23.03 -13.01
CA MET A 168 -1.98 -22.74 -12.81
C MET A 168 -1.54 -22.86 -11.34
N GLY A 169 -2.44 -23.21 -10.43
CA GLY A 169 -2.20 -23.24 -8.99
C GLY A 169 -3.35 -22.62 -8.21
N ASN A 170 -3.31 -22.73 -6.88
CA ASN A 170 -4.32 -22.12 -6.02
C ASN A 170 -3.90 -20.71 -5.62
N SER A 171 -4.87 -19.80 -5.52
CA SER A 171 -4.71 -18.48 -4.92
C SER A 171 -5.52 -18.36 -3.62
N LEU A 172 -5.20 -17.38 -2.78
CA LEU A 172 -5.91 -17.02 -1.56
C LEU A 172 -6.54 -15.64 -1.74
N LEU A 173 -7.83 -15.55 -1.46
CA LEU A 173 -8.60 -14.33 -1.41
C LEU A 173 -8.85 -13.94 0.05
N HIS A 174 -8.47 -12.72 0.37
CA HIS A 174 -8.73 -12.08 1.65
C HIS A 174 -9.60 -10.85 1.39
N CYS A 175 -10.69 -10.73 2.14
CA CYS A 175 -11.61 -9.60 2.08
C CYS A 175 -11.80 -9.01 3.47
N ILE A 176 -11.86 -7.69 3.54
CA ILE A 176 -12.33 -6.96 4.72
C ILE A 176 -13.59 -6.18 4.34
N SER A 177 -14.65 -6.42 5.09
CA SER A 177 -15.93 -5.72 4.98
C SER A 177 -16.43 -5.28 6.35
N GLY A 178 -17.46 -4.45 6.38
CA GLY A 178 -18.13 -4.01 7.60
C GLY A 178 -18.15 -2.50 7.77
N LYS A 179 -18.61 -2.06 8.95
CA LYS A 179 -18.65 -0.64 9.31
C LYS A 179 -17.40 -0.25 10.08
N PHE A 180 -16.72 0.79 9.61
CA PHE A 180 -15.61 1.40 10.33
C PHE A 180 -16.17 2.29 11.46
N ASN A 181 -15.42 2.46 12.54
CA ASN A 181 -15.84 3.34 13.63
C ASN A 181 -15.46 4.78 13.29
N THR A 182 -16.42 5.71 13.34
CA THR A 182 -16.17 7.13 13.09
C THR A 182 -15.08 7.69 14.01
N GLY A 183 -14.18 8.50 13.46
CA GLY A 183 -13.05 9.10 14.18
C GLY A 183 -11.89 8.14 14.42
N MET A 184 -12.02 6.87 14.05
CA MET A 184 -10.93 5.90 14.14
C MET A 184 -10.09 5.88 12.86
N LYS A 185 -8.78 5.69 13.08
CA LYS A 185 -7.80 5.44 12.03
C LYS A 185 -7.34 3.99 12.07
N TYR A 186 -7.25 3.41 10.87
CA TYR A 186 -6.86 2.04 10.61
C TYR A 186 -5.68 2.02 9.64
N VAL A 187 -4.91 0.94 9.66
CA VAL A 187 -3.86 0.66 8.66
C VAL A 187 -4.00 -0.76 8.16
N THR A 188 -3.87 -0.94 6.85
CA THR A 188 -3.80 -2.28 6.25
C THR A 188 -2.45 -2.90 6.56
N ILE A 189 -2.43 -4.23 6.64
CA ILE A 189 -1.21 -5.01 6.80
C ILE A 189 -1.11 -5.92 5.59
N ILE A 190 0.03 -5.91 4.93
CA ILE A 190 0.49 -7.00 4.08
C ILE A 190 1.66 -7.67 4.75
N SER A 191 1.70 -8.99 4.70
CA SER A 191 2.72 -9.74 5.41
C SER A 191 3.08 -11.03 4.69
N GLY A 192 4.35 -11.41 4.71
CA GLY A 192 4.78 -12.67 4.14
C GLY A 192 4.41 -13.84 5.04
N TYR A 193 3.89 -14.91 4.46
CA TYR A 193 3.65 -16.16 5.17
C TYR A 193 4.93 -16.67 5.83
N THR A 194 4.81 -17.19 7.06
CA THR A 194 5.93 -17.74 7.87
C THR A 194 7.14 -16.82 7.99
N ASN A 195 6.93 -15.50 8.12
CA ASN A 195 8.02 -14.50 8.18
C ASN A 195 8.90 -14.49 6.94
N THR A 196 8.36 -14.82 5.77
CA THR A 196 9.08 -14.66 4.51
C THR A 196 9.25 -13.15 4.25
N PRO A 197 10.48 -12.67 3.99
CA PRO A 197 10.69 -11.27 3.63
C PRO A 197 9.89 -10.88 2.38
N LEU A 198 9.27 -9.69 2.41
CA LEU A 198 8.36 -9.25 1.36
C LEU A 198 9.05 -9.05 0.00
N TYR A 199 10.34 -8.72 -0.03
CA TYR A 199 11.08 -8.59 -1.29
C TYR A 199 11.12 -9.90 -2.10
N ARG A 200 10.96 -11.06 -1.45
CA ARG A 200 10.90 -12.38 -2.14
C ARG A 200 9.60 -12.60 -2.91
N TYR A 201 8.66 -11.66 -2.80
CA TYR A 201 7.40 -11.66 -3.53
C TYR A 201 7.43 -10.76 -4.78
N ILE A 202 8.58 -10.20 -5.16
CA ILE A 202 8.70 -9.27 -6.31
C ILE A 202 8.07 -9.82 -7.60
N GLU A 203 8.22 -11.11 -7.88
CA GLU A 203 7.63 -11.74 -9.07
C GLU A 203 6.11 -11.97 -8.95
N ARG A 204 5.55 -11.96 -7.73
CA ARG A 204 4.10 -12.15 -7.45
C ARG A 204 3.34 -10.84 -7.30
N ARG A 205 4.06 -9.73 -7.07
CA ARG A 205 3.53 -8.38 -6.94
C ARG A 205 2.35 -8.31 -5.96
N PRO A 206 2.61 -8.38 -4.63
CA PRO A 206 1.58 -8.17 -3.64
C PRO A 206 0.89 -6.84 -3.86
N ILE A 207 -0.42 -6.91 -3.93
CA ILE A 207 -1.31 -5.78 -4.20
C ILE A 207 -2.40 -5.81 -3.13
N VAL A 208 -2.71 -4.63 -2.61
CA VAL A 208 -3.95 -4.37 -1.89
C VAL A 208 -4.85 -3.59 -2.83
N THR A 209 -6.11 -3.97 -2.87
CA THR A 209 -7.13 -3.24 -3.63
C THR A 209 -8.15 -2.61 -2.68
N ILE A 210 -8.51 -1.35 -2.95
CA ILE A 210 -9.54 -0.60 -2.23
C ILE A 210 -10.72 -0.38 -3.17
N LEU A 211 -11.92 -0.74 -2.73
CA LEU A 211 -13.10 -0.74 -3.59
C LEU A 211 -14.00 0.46 -3.28
N ASP A 212 -14.26 1.26 -4.31
CA ASP A 212 -15.31 2.27 -4.32
C ASP A 212 -16.50 1.71 -5.09
N HIS A 213 -17.44 1.14 -4.35
CA HIS A 213 -18.63 0.51 -4.93
C HIS A 213 -19.62 1.51 -5.54
N GLU A 214 -19.58 2.78 -5.11
CA GLU A 214 -20.44 3.84 -5.64
C GLU A 214 -19.96 4.25 -7.04
N LYS A 215 -18.66 4.54 -7.17
CA LYS A 215 -18.05 4.94 -8.45
C LYS A 215 -17.66 3.76 -9.33
N LYS A 216 -17.81 2.53 -8.83
CA LYS A 216 -17.35 1.30 -9.47
C LYS A 216 -15.87 1.37 -9.84
N LYS A 217 -15.03 1.70 -8.86
CA LYS A 217 -13.57 1.75 -9.01
C LYS A 217 -12.89 0.75 -8.09
N ILE A 218 -11.81 0.15 -8.58
CA ILE A 218 -10.88 -0.65 -7.79
C ILE A 218 -9.54 0.07 -7.83
N TYR A 219 -9.21 0.71 -6.71
CA TYR A 219 -7.92 1.34 -6.52
C TYR A 219 -6.86 0.28 -6.24
N VAL A 220 -5.84 0.21 -7.07
CA VAL A 220 -4.75 -0.76 -7.03
C VAL A 220 -3.57 -0.15 -6.31
N VAL A 221 -3.26 -0.65 -5.12
CA VAL A 221 -2.15 -0.21 -4.29
C VAL A 221 -1.05 -1.27 -4.32
N SER A 222 0.06 -0.95 -4.97
CA SER A 222 1.23 -1.82 -4.99
C SER A 222 1.98 -1.75 -3.67
N VAL A 223 2.42 -2.90 -3.16
CA VAL A 223 3.35 -2.95 -2.04
C VAL A 223 4.76 -2.71 -2.60
N PRO A 224 5.60 -1.86 -1.99
CA PRO A 224 6.99 -1.72 -2.42
C PRO A 224 7.78 -2.98 -2.05
N LEU A 225 8.44 -3.62 -3.02
CA LEU A 225 9.09 -4.92 -2.84
C LEU A 225 10.58 -4.91 -3.13
N ASP A 226 11.16 -3.78 -3.51
CA ASP A 226 12.59 -3.73 -3.76
C ASP A 226 13.36 -3.93 -2.44
N GLU A 227 14.35 -4.82 -2.48
CA GLU A 227 15.12 -5.21 -1.29
C GLU A 227 15.79 -4.01 -0.62
N PHE A 228 16.09 -2.95 -1.38
CA PHE A 228 16.63 -1.73 -0.81
C PHE A 228 15.63 -0.97 0.07
N THR A 229 14.40 -0.81 -0.40
CA THR A 229 13.29 -0.15 0.32
C THR A 229 12.82 -0.95 1.51
N ILE A 230 12.48 -2.23 1.29
CA ILE A 230 11.81 -3.03 2.30
C ILE A 230 12.78 -3.86 3.14
N GLY A 231 14.04 -4.00 2.72
CA GLY A 231 15.04 -4.78 3.42
C GLY A 231 14.58 -6.21 3.65
N GLN A 232 14.72 -6.67 4.89
CA GLN A 232 14.25 -7.99 5.33
C GLN A 232 12.82 -7.94 5.90
N SER A 233 12.12 -6.81 5.76
CA SER A 233 10.81 -6.63 6.38
C SER A 233 9.84 -7.70 5.90
N THR A 234 9.17 -8.32 6.86
CA THR A 234 8.17 -9.36 6.63
C THR A 234 6.76 -8.77 6.62
N ILE A 235 6.61 -7.49 6.97
CA ILE A 235 5.35 -6.78 7.10
C ILE A 235 5.47 -5.39 6.46
N CYS A 236 4.42 -4.96 5.76
CA CYS A 236 4.25 -3.62 5.21
C CYS A 236 2.85 -3.08 5.52
N LEU A 237 2.74 -1.78 5.77
CA LEU A 237 1.49 -1.06 5.94
C LEU A 237 1.30 -0.10 4.76
N PRO A 238 0.62 -0.50 3.68
CA PRO A 238 0.55 0.32 2.46
C PRO A 238 -0.51 1.44 2.53
N VAL A 239 -1.60 1.22 3.28
CA VAL A 239 -2.77 2.12 3.28
C VAL A 239 -3.18 2.48 4.68
N SER A 240 -3.51 3.76 4.89
CA SER A 240 -4.22 4.25 6.07
C SER A 240 -5.65 4.62 5.72
N ILE A 241 -6.56 4.36 6.65
CA ILE A 241 -8.01 4.57 6.47
C ILE A 241 -8.54 5.31 7.68
N THR A 242 -9.11 6.49 7.47
CA THR A 242 -9.77 7.26 8.52
C THR A 242 -11.26 7.32 8.23
N CYS A 243 -12.08 6.88 9.18
CA CYS A 243 -13.53 6.95 9.01
C CYS A 243 -14.06 8.31 9.45
N LEU A 244 -14.60 9.05 8.50
CA LEU A 244 -15.28 10.33 8.66
C LEU A 244 -16.79 10.10 8.73
N ASN A 245 -17.49 11.01 9.40
CA ASN A 245 -18.95 11.06 9.40
C ASN A 245 -19.37 12.33 8.68
N ASP A 246 -20.19 12.17 7.64
CA ASP A 246 -20.81 13.27 6.92
C ASP A 246 -22.33 13.07 6.95
N ASN A 247 -23.00 13.84 7.81
CA ASN A 247 -24.46 13.85 7.92
C ASN A 247 -25.11 12.46 8.10
N GLY A 248 -24.44 11.55 8.82
CA GLY A 248 -24.92 10.19 9.08
C GLY A 248 -24.44 9.14 8.07
N ASN A 249 -23.76 9.55 7.00
CA ASN A 249 -23.10 8.66 6.05
C ASN A 249 -21.63 8.48 6.42
N GLN A 250 -21.14 7.24 6.31
CA GLN A 250 -19.73 6.94 6.55
C GLN A 250 -18.92 7.21 5.28
N LYS A 251 -17.94 8.09 5.42
CA LYS A 251 -16.92 8.36 4.40
C LYS A 251 -15.60 7.80 4.88
N LEU A 252 -14.81 7.20 4.00
CA LEU A 252 -13.47 6.75 4.33
C LEU A 252 -12.47 7.65 3.60
N LEU A 253 -11.65 8.36 4.35
CA LEU A 253 -10.43 8.98 3.83
C LEU A 253 -9.36 7.90 3.73
N ILE A 254 -8.97 7.60 2.50
CA ILE A 254 -7.90 6.68 2.16
C ILE A 254 -6.63 7.48 1.92
N GLU A 255 -5.53 7.08 2.54
CA GLU A 255 -4.21 7.66 2.32
C GLU A 255 -3.22 6.54 1.99
N ILE A 256 -2.57 6.61 0.84
CA ILE A 256 -1.47 5.72 0.49
C ILE A 256 -0.21 6.32 1.12
N PHE A 257 0.51 5.54 1.95
CA PHE A 257 1.68 6.09 2.62
C PHE A 257 2.75 6.51 1.60
N SER A 258 3.21 7.76 1.70
CA SER A 258 4.31 8.30 0.89
C SER A 258 5.63 7.59 1.17
N ASN A 259 5.84 7.17 2.43
CA ASN A 259 7.02 6.46 2.88
C ASN A 259 6.64 5.03 3.23
N THR A 260 7.41 4.05 2.76
CA THR A 260 7.23 2.64 3.11
C THR A 260 7.22 2.46 4.62
N LYS A 261 6.14 1.91 5.15
CA LYS A 261 6.00 1.55 6.56
C LYS A 261 6.14 0.04 6.67
N SER A 262 7.35 -0.44 6.90
CA SER A 262 7.63 -1.87 7.02
C SER A 262 8.41 -2.21 8.29
N CYS A 263 8.32 -3.46 8.73
CA CYS A 263 9.08 -3.96 9.87
C CYS A 263 9.39 -5.46 9.77
N ASP A 264 10.42 -5.87 10.50
CA ASP A 264 10.75 -7.28 10.72
C ASP A 264 9.86 -7.85 11.83
N SER A 265 9.37 -9.08 11.63
CA SER A 265 8.70 -9.96 12.60
C SER A 265 7.20 -9.77 12.87
N TYR A 266 6.52 -10.92 12.90
CA TYR A 266 5.23 -11.12 13.55
C TYR A 266 5.39 -11.24 15.07
N LEU A 267 5.17 -10.13 15.77
CA LEU A 267 4.91 -10.05 17.21
C LEU A 267 6.09 -10.37 18.16
N PRO A 268 6.19 -9.62 19.28
CA PRO A 268 5.19 -8.72 19.86
C PRO A 268 5.11 -7.31 19.22
N ASN A 269 5.92 -7.02 18.20
CA ASN A 269 6.09 -5.66 17.67
C ASN A 269 5.08 -5.20 16.61
N LEU A 270 4.34 -6.07 15.92
CA LEU A 270 3.42 -5.67 14.83
C LEU A 270 2.37 -4.67 15.31
N SER A 271 1.68 -5.05 16.37
CA SER A 271 0.69 -4.25 17.06
C SER A 271 1.20 -2.87 17.47
N GLN A 272 2.41 -2.80 18.03
CA GLN A 272 3.06 -1.55 18.43
C GLN A 272 3.51 -0.72 17.21
N PHE A 273 4.04 -1.38 16.19
CA PHE A 273 4.48 -0.76 14.94
C PHE A 273 3.31 -0.10 14.19
N ALA A 274 2.18 -0.80 14.09
CA ALA A 274 0.95 -0.25 13.52
C ALA A 274 0.44 0.96 14.34
N GLN A 275 0.46 0.88 15.67
CA GLN A 275 0.07 2.01 16.52
C GLN A 275 0.98 3.24 16.37
N ASN A 276 2.29 3.02 16.32
CA ASN A 276 3.27 4.09 16.11
C ASN A 276 3.03 4.76 14.75
N THR A 277 2.85 3.94 13.70
CA THR A 277 2.53 4.42 12.35
C THR A 277 1.24 5.25 12.32
N ILE A 278 0.17 4.76 12.96
CA ILE A 278 -1.09 5.51 13.07
C ILE A 278 -0.86 6.84 13.81
N THR A 279 -0.10 6.82 14.91
CA THR A 279 0.17 8.02 15.73
C THR A 279 0.97 9.07 14.97
N GLU A 280 2.03 8.66 14.26
CA GLU A 280 2.79 9.54 13.37
C GLU A 280 1.90 10.19 12.31
N SER A 281 1.02 9.39 11.69
CA SER A 281 0.13 9.89 10.64
C SER A 281 -0.96 10.84 11.14
N ILE A 282 -1.38 10.74 12.41
CA ILE A 282 -2.33 11.68 13.02
C ILE A 282 -1.63 13.01 13.33
N ASN A 283 -0.41 12.95 13.86
CA ASN A 283 0.34 14.15 14.24
C ASN A 283 0.69 15.03 13.02
N MET A 284 0.89 14.41 11.85
CA MET A 284 1.08 15.14 10.59
C MET A 284 -0.19 15.91 10.14
N ILE A 285 -1.38 15.42 10.46
CA ILE A 285 -2.65 16.10 10.12
C ILE A 285 -2.89 17.30 11.06
N SER A 286 -2.40 17.24 12.30
CA SER A 286 -2.55 18.34 13.27
C SER A 286 -1.58 19.51 13.09
N SER A 287 -0.60 19.38 12.18
CA SER A 287 0.36 20.45 11.86
C SER A 287 0.02 21.24 10.59
N ASP A 288 -0.95 20.78 9.80
CA ASP A 288 -1.45 21.49 8.61
C ASP A 288 -2.84 22.08 8.91
N GLU A 289 -3.09 23.29 8.39
CA GLU A 289 -4.33 24.07 8.54
C GLU A 289 -5.61 23.28 8.18
N PRO A 290 -6.79 23.70 8.67
CA PRO A 290 -8.03 22.94 8.51
C PRO A 290 -8.34 22.70 7.03
N ILE A 291 -8.66 21.44 6.69
CA ILE A 291 -9.26 21.09 5.40
C ILE A 291 -10.74 21.50 5.45
N GLU A 292 -11.00 22.80 5.44
CA GLU A 292 -12.29 23.37 5.07
C GLU A 292 -12.04 24.41 3.97
N GLU A 293 -12.74 24.23 2.85
CA GLU A 293 -12.80 25.12 1.68
C GLU A 293 -11.62 25.15 0.69
N SER A 294 -11.45 24.10 -0.12
CA SER A 294 -10.90 24.26 -1.48
C SER A 294 -11.43 23.25 -2.50
N ILE A 295 -12.72 22.90 -2.41
CA ILE A 295 -13.44 22.22 -3.49
C ILE A 295 -14.67 23.07 -3.80
N ASN A 296 -14.46 24.17 -4.52
CA ASN A 296 -15.55 24.85 -5.22
C ASN A 296 -15.06 25.32 -6.59
N GLU A 297 -15.82 24.90 -7.60
CA GLU A 297 -15.95 25.50 -8.93
C GLU A 297 -14.75 25.43 -9.89
N THR A 298 -14.63 24.31 -10.62
CA THR A 298 -14.26 24.43 -12.03
C THR A 298 -15.53 24.72 -12.81
N LYS A 299 -15.75 26.01 -13.10
CA LYS A 299 -16.81 26.50 -13.97
C LYS A 299 -16.69 25.89 -15.37
N GLU A 300 -17.86 25.58 -15.94
CA GLU A 300 -18.09 25.47 -17.37
C GLU A 300 -17.41 26.62 -18.13
N ILE A 301 -16.60 26.26 -19.14
CA ILE A 301 -16.52 26.93 -20.45
C ILE A 301 -16.27 25.84 -21.50
#